data_AF-A0A1M5KLH4-F1
#
_entry.id   AF-A0A1M5KLH4-F1
#
_cell.length_a   1.000
_cell.length_b   1.000
_cell.length_c   1.000
_cell.angle_alpha   90.00
_cell.angle_beta   90.00
_cell.angle_gamma   90.00
#
_symmetry.space_group_name_H-M   'P 1'
#
loop_
_entity.id
_entity.type
_entity.pdbx_description
1 polymer ?
#
loop_
_entity_poly.entity_id
_entity_poly.type
_entity_poly.pdbx_seq_one_letter_code
_entity_poly.pdbx_strand_id
1 'polypeptide(L)'
;MQHITGTSRQQLQISSLEDKIASDNPIRFIEAFVEYISLEALGFMVQTIKSEGRPSFDTKLFLKIYLYGYLNGLRSSRKLDKECVRNIELQWLLEAICPNYHSISDFRKQNPAGLRKLFKLFVSFLKDADLVAGETIAIDGTKSRAHNSKKANFNQKKIDKHLAYIEERTQEYLA
;
A
#
# COMPACT_ATOMS: atom_id res chain seq x y z
N MET A 1 47.67 -5.69 -2.57
CA MET A 1 46.40 -5.01 -2.21
C MET A 1 45.61 -5.95 -1.33
N GLN A 2 45.09 -5.46 -0.20
CA GLN A 2 44.24 -6.26 0.69
C GLN A 2 42.77 -6.08 0.30
N HIS A 3 41.97 -7.14 0.45
CA HIS A 3 40.52 -7.06 0.25
C HIS A 3 39.86 -6.31 1.41
N ILE A 4 38.76 -5.61 1.11
CA ILE A 4 37.88 -5.04 2.14
C ILE A 4 37.25 -6.21 2.91
N THR A 5 37.44 -6.25 4.23
CA THR A 5 36.87 -7.27 5.11
C THR A 5 35.56 -6.77 5.72
N GLY A 6 34.54 -7.62 5.77
CA GLY A 6 33.27 -7.31 6.44
C GLY A 6 33.31 -7.49 7.96
N THR A 7 32.21 -7.13 8.62
CA THR A 7 32.00 -7.35 10.06
C THR A 7 31.78 -8.84 10.37
N SER A 8 32.37 -9.32 11.47
CA SER A 8 32.21 -10.72 11.91
C SER A 8 30.79 -11.03 12.36
N ARG A 9 30.29 -12.24 12.07
CA ARG A 9 28.95 -12.70 12.48
C ARG A 9 28.79 -12.83 14.00
N GLN A 10 29.90 -12.97 14.72
CA GLN A 10 29.93 -13.10 16.19
C GLN A 10 30.14 -11.75 16.90
N GLN A 11 30.33 -10.66 16.16
CA GLN A 11 30.54 -9.35 16.75
C GLN A 11 29.21 -8.77 17.24
N LEU A 12 29.14 -8.46 18.54
CA LEU A 12 28.00 -7.76 19.13
C LEU A 12 27.98 -6.31 18.67
N GLN A 13 26.77 -5.80 18.40
CA GLN A 13 26.52 -4.41 18.03
C GLN A 13 25.31 -3.89 18.80
N ILE A 14 25.38 -2.63 19.24
CA ILE A 14 24.26 -1.91 19.86
C ILE A 14 23.79 -0.88 18.84
N SER A 15 22.51 -0.93 18.49
CA SER A 15 21.84 0.02 17.59
C SER A 15 20.35 0.03 17.88
N SER A 16 19.70 1.16 17.61
CA SER A 16 18.25 1.26 17.56
C SER A 16 17.72 0.77 16.20
N LEU A 17 16.39 0.61 16.07
CA LEU A 17 15.78 0.40 14.75
C LEU A 17 16.00 1.63 13.85
N GLU A 18 15.94 2.83 14.44
CA GLU A 18 16.07 4.10 13.73
C GLU A 18 17.41 4.24 13.01
N ASP A 19 18.50 3.76 13.62
CA ASP A 19 19.85 3.79 13.04
C ASP A 19 19.99 2.94 11.76
N LYS A 20 19.05 2.01 11.52
CA LYS A 20 19.15 1.04 10.44
C LYS A 20 18.46 1.48 9.15
N ILE A 21 17.65 2.53 9.20
CA ILE A 21 16.88 3.05 8.08
C ILE A 21 17.28 4.49 7.79
N ALA A 22 17.79 4.73 6.58
CA ALA A 22 18.13 6.08 6.13
C ALA A 22 16.93 7.03 6.17
N SER A 23 17.19 8.32 6.39
CA SER A 23 16.14 9.35 6.53
C SER A 23 15.32 9.57 5.26
N ASP A 24 15.87 9.26 4.10
CA ASP A 24 15.26 9.36 2.77
C ASP A 24 14.60 8.05 2.30
N ASN A 25 14.62 7.00 3.12
CA ASN A 25 14.01 5.73 2.75
C ASN A 25 12.47 5.89 2.60
N PRO A 26 11.87 5.42 1.48
CA PRO A 26 10.44 5.56 1.22
C PRO A 26 9.53 4.89 2.27
N ILE A 27 10.05 3.96 3.06
CA ILE A 27 9.31 3.33 4.17
C ILE A 27 8.78 4.35 5.18
N ARG A 28 9.50 5.46 5.37
CA ARG A 28 9.12 6.54 6.28
C ARG A 28 7.88 7.28 5.80
N PHE A 29 7.68 7.35 4.48
CA PHE A 29 6.45 7.89 3.92
C PHE A 29 5.26 6.97 4.22
N ILE A 30 5.44 5.64 4.13
CA ILE A 30 4.36 4.69 4.49
C ILE A 30 3.96 4.89 5.95
N GLU A 31 4.93 5.01 6.85
CA GLU A 31 4.68 5.29 8.26
C GLU A 31 3.87 6.57 8.45
N ALA A 32 4.40 7.71 7.96
CA ALA A 32 3.74 9.00 8.09
C ALA A 32 2.34 9.03 7.47
N PHE A 33 2.17 8.40 6.30
CA PHE A 33 0.88 8.34 5.60
C PHE A 33 -0.16 7.55 6.41
N VAL A 34 0.20 6.37 6.93
CA VAL A 34 -0.73 5.55 7.73
C VAL A 34 -1.07 6.23 9.06
N GLU A 35 -0.13 6.97 9.65
CA GLU A 35 -0.39 7.72 10.88
C GLU A 35 -1.31 8.93 10.65
N TYR A 36 -1.24 9.56 9.47
CA TYR A 36 -2.04 10.75 9.14
C TYR A 36 -3.50 10.44 8.80
N ILE A 37 -3.78 9.29 8.17
CA ILE A 37 -5.14 8.98 7.69
C ILE A 37 -6.11 8.57 8.81
N SER A 38 -7.37 8.97 8.67
CA SER A 38 -8.45 8.46 9.52
C SER A 38 -8.96 7.11 9.01
N LEU A 39 -8.67 6.03 9.75
CA LEU A 39 -9.13 4.68 9.44
C LEU A 39 -10.66 4.56 9.48
N GLU A 40 -11.31 5.24 10.43
CA GLU A 40 -12.77 5.24 10.57
C GLU A 40 -13.46 5.90 9.38
N ALA A 41 -12.96 7.06 8.93
CA ALA A 41 -13.49 7.76 7.75
C ALA A 41 -13.34 6.92 6.47
N LEU A 42 -12.26 6.13 6.40
CA LEU A 42 -12.02 5.17 5.33
C LEU A 42 -12.87 3.89 5.47
N GLY A 43 -13.58 3.70 6.58
CA GLY A 43 -14.44 2.53 6.82
C GLY A 43 -13.67 1.25 7.14
N PHE A 44 -12.49 1.37 7.73
CA PHE A 44 -11.83 0.23 8.37
C PHE A 44 -12.51 -0.09 9.69
N MET A 45 -12.60 -1.38 10.02
CA MET A 45 -13.05 -1.80 11.34
C MET A 45 -11.90 -1.59 12.33
N VAL A 46 -12.05 -0.61 13.21
CA VAL A 46 -11.14 -0.41 14.34
C VAL A 46 -11.51 -1.44 15.40
N GLN A 47 -10.57 -2.34 15.71
CA GLN A 47 -10.79 -3.37 16.72
C GLN A 47 -10.78 -2.72 18.12
N THR A 48 -11.89 -2.80 18.84
CA THR A 48 -11.93 -2.36 20.24
C THR A 48 -11.10 -3.31 21.09
N ILE A 49 -10.26 -2.75 21.96
CA ILE A 49 -9.46 -3.52 22.92
C ILE A 49 -10.44 -4.29 23.82
N LYS A 50 -10.35 -5.63 23.77
CA LYS A 50 -11.15 -6.49 24.64
C LYS A 50 -10.57 -6.47 26.05
N SER A 51 -11.42 -6.56 27.06
CA SER A 51 -11.01 -6.70 28.46
C SER A 51 -10.38 -8.06 28.76
N GLU A 52 -10.67 -9.07 27.94
CA GLU A 52 -10.24 -10.46 28.14
C GLU A 52 -9.68 -11.07 26.84
N GLY A 53 -8.76 -12.03 27.00
CA GLY A 53 -8.10 -12.74 25.92
C GLY A 53 -6.83 -12.06 25.39
N ARG A 54 -6.28 -12.57 24.29
CA ARG A 54 -5.10 -11.98 23.65
C ARG A 54 -5.48 -10.65 23.00
N PRO A 55 -4.74 -9.54 23.26
CA PRO A 55 -4.97 -8.28 22.57
C PRO A 55 -4.88 -8.43 21.05
N SER A 56 -5.73 -7.72 20.33
CA SER A 56 -5.66 -7.62 18.88
C SER A 56 -4.48 -6.75 18.45
N PHE A 57 -3.95 -7.00 17.26
CA PHE A 57 -3.05 -6.06 16.61
C PHE A 57 -3.79 -4.78 16.20
N ASP A 58 -3.05 -3.67 16.13
CA ASP A 58 -3.57 -2.43 15.56
C ASP A 58 -3.89 -2.63 14.06
N THR A 59 -5.04 -2.11 13.61
CA THR A 59 -5.44 -2.05 12.21
C THR A 59 -4.39 -1.35 11.34
N LYS A 60 -3.71 -0.31 11.85
CA LYS A 60 -2.63 0.41 11.16
C LYS A 60 -1.46 -0.50 10.80
N LEU A 61 -1.12 -1.45 11.67
CA LEU A 61 -0.02 -2.39 11.48
C LEU A 61 -0.19 -3.20 10.20
N PHE A 62 -1.39 -3.72 9.95
CA PHE A 62 -1.66 -4.47 8.72
C PHE A 62 -1.68 -3.57 7.48
N LEU A 63 -2.13 -2.33 7.62
CA LEU A 63 -2.12 -1.38 6.52
C LEU A 63 -0.69 -1.06 6.06
N LYS A 64 0.21 -0.83 7.01
CA LYS A 64 1.66 -0.67 6.80
C LYS A 64 2.24 -1.85 6.02
N ILE A 65 1.92 -3.09 6.43
CA ILE A 65 2.34 -4.32 5.74
C ILE A 65 1.84 -4.37 4.29
N TYR A 66 0.56 -4.06 4.06
CA TYR A 66 -0.01 -4.12 2.72
C TYR A 66 0.57 -3.05 1.80
N LEU A 67 0.72 -1.81 2.27
CA LEU A 67 1.36 -0.73 1.51
C LEU A 67 2.81 -1.07 1.16
N TYR A 68 3.58 -1.60 2.12
CA TYR A 68 4.93 -2.11 1.86
C TYR A 68 4.94 -3.20 0.80
N GLY A 69 3.99 -4.13 0.91
CA GLY A 69 3.85 -5.22 -0.03
C GLY A 69 3.51 -4.75 -1.45
N TYR A 70 2.68 -3.73 -1.60
CA TYR A 70 2.39 -3.14 -2.91
C TYR A 70 3.61 -2.46 -3.52
N LEU A 71 4.33 -1.66 -2.73
CA LEU A 71 5.54 -0.97 -3.17
C LEU A 71 6.60 -1.95 -3.68
N ASN A 72 6.75 -3.10 -3.00
CA ASN A 72 7.79 -4.09 -3.29
C ASN A 72 7.29 -5.32 -4.09
N GLY A 73 6.05 -5.32 -4.58
CA GLY A 73 5.49 -6.44 -5.35
C GLY A 73 5.23 -7.73 -4.55
N LEU A 74 5.18 -7.66 -3.21
CA LEU A 74 4.92 -8.77 -2.31
C LEU A 74 3.41 -8.92 -2.04
N ARG A 75 2.76 -9.81 -2.81
CA ARG A 75 1.29 -9.98 -2.75
C ARG A 75 0.78 -11.12 -1.88
N SER A 76 1.66 -12.04 -1.47
CA SER A 76 1.27 -13.23 -0.70
C SER A 76 1.39 -12.94 0.79
N SER A 77 0.33 -13.18 1.56
CA SER A 77 0.36 -13.04 3.03
C SER A 77 1.46 -13.90 3.67
N ARG A 78 1.78 -15.08 3.11
CA ARG A 78 2.91 -15.91 3.58
C ARG A 78 4.28 -15.33 3.24
N LYS A 79 4.40 -14.61 2.13
CA LYS A 79 5.63 -13.88 1.81
C LYS A 79 5.76 -12.67 2.75
N LEU A 80 4.67 -11.93 2.99
CA LEU A 80 4.65 -10.80 3.91
C LEU A 80 5.02 -11.22 5.34
N ASP A 81 4.47 -12.31 5.85
CA ASP A 81 4.83 -12.92 7.14
C ASP A 81 6.36 -13.17 7.23
N LYS A 82 6.92 -13.87 6.23
CA LYS A 82 8.37 -14.11 6.15
C LYS A 82 9.19 -12.82 6.10
N GLU A 83 8.72 -11.80 5.39
CA GLU A 83 9.40 -10.51 5.27
C GLU A 83 9.39 -9.74 6.59
N CYS A 84 8.31 -9.80 7.38
CA CYS A 84 8.26 -9.17 8.71
C CYS A 84 9.40 -9.64 9.62
N VAL A 85 9.83 -10.90 9.46
CA VAL A 85 10.91 -11.50 10.27
C VAL A 85 12.31 -11.15 9.76
N ARG A 86 12.52 -11.02 8.44
CA ARG A 86 13.88 -10.94 7.86
C ARG A 86 14.26 -9.58 7.30
N ASN A 87 13.27 -8.73 7.02
CA ASN A 87 13.47 -7.48 6.30
C ASN A 87 13.57 -6.32 7.28
N ILE A 88 14.68 -5.58 7.22
CA ILE A 88 14.93 -4.53 8.18
C ILE A 88 13.96 -3.35 8.05
N GLU A 89 13.45 -3.08 6.84
CA GLU A 89 12.47 -2.02 6.62
C GLU A 89 11.14 -2.35 7.28
N LEU A 90 10.69 -3.61 7.20
CA LEU A 90 9.49 -4.06 7.90
C LEU A 90 9.71 -4.17 9.41
N GLN A 91 10.88 -4.62 9.85
CA GLN A 91 11.20 -4.61 11.28
C GLN A 91 11.16 -3.18 11.85
N TRP A 92 11.64 -2.19 11.09
CA TRP A 92 11.52 -0.79 11.48
C TRP A 92 10.05 -0.32 11.45
N LEU A 93 9.35 -0.53 10.34
CA LEU A 93 7.97 -0.05 10.13
C LEU A 93 6.97 -0.65 11.14
N LEU A 94 7.20 -1.89 11.57
CA LEU A 94 6.30 -2.61 12.46
C LEU A 94 6.81 -2.68 13.90
N GLU A 95 7.88 -1.95 14.24
CA GLU A 95 8.51 -2.00 15.56
C GLU A 95 8.85 -3.44 16.00
N ALA A 96 9.35 -4.24 15.04
CA ALA A 96 9.66 -5.67 15.15
C ALA A 96 8.46 -6.59 15.45
N ILE A 97 7.22 -6.09 15.38
CA ILE A 97 6.02 -6.92 15.50
C ILE A 97 5.86 -7.78 14.24
N CYS A 98 5.75 -9.09 14.43
CA CYS A 98 5.63 -10.08 13.35
C CYS A 98 4.27 -10.80 13.43
N PRO A 99 3.21 -10.29 12.77
CA PRO A 99 1.95 -11.01 12.68
C PRO A 99 2.08 -12.21 11.74
N ASN A 100 1.37 -13.29 12.05
CA ASN A 100 1.35 -14.46 11.17
C ASN A 100 0.52 -14.21 9.90
N TYR A 101 0.72 -15.06 8.89
CA TYR A 101 0.04 -14.92 7.60
C TYR A 101 -1.49 -15.00 7.69
N HIS A 102 -2.07 -15.68 8.69
CA HIS A 102 -3.53 -15.76 8.86
C HIS A 102 -4.06 -14.39 9.25
N SER A 103 -3.49 -13.75 10.27
CA SER A 103 -3.88 -12.39 10.68
C SER A 103 -3.74 -11.39 9.54
N ILE A 104 -2.64 -11.46 8.77
CA ILE A 104 -2.45 -10.63 7.58
C ILE A 104 -3.57 -10.88 6.55
N SER A 105 -3.85 -12.15 6.24
CA SER A 105 -4.89 -12.50 5.26
C SER A 105 -6.29 -12.11 5.73
N ASP A 106 -6.60 -12.27 7.01
CA ASP A 106 -7.92 -12.00 7.58
C ASP A 106 -8.20 -10.50 7.57
N PHE A 107 -7.19 -9.67 7.88
CA PHE A 107 -7.32 -8.22 7.76
C PHE A 107 -7.80 -7.79 6.36
N ARG A 108 -7.21 -8.34 5.30
CA ARG A 108 -7.62 -8.02 3.92
C ARG A 108 -9.04 -8.46 3.62
N LYS A 109 -9.40 -9.68 4.02
CA LYS A 109 -10.75 -10.24 3.83
C LYS A 109 -11.82 -9.45 4.56
N GLN A 110 -11.49 -8.93 5.74
CA GLN A 110 -12.43 -8.20 6.60
C GLN A 110 -12.57 -6.73 6.21
N ASN A 111 -11.58 -6.14 5.53
CA ASN A 111 -11.56 -4.70 5.22
C ASN A 111 -11.52 -4.35 3.71
N PRO A 112 -12.27 -5.02 2.80
CA PRO A 112 -12.17 -4.77 1.37
C PRO A 112 -12.67 -3.36 0.98
N ALA A 113 -13.69 -2.84 1.67
CA ALA A 113 -14.20 -1.49 1.44
C ALA A 113 -13.19 -0.41 1.86
N GLY A 114 -12.56 -0.59 3.02
CA GLY A 114 -11.52 0.30 3.54
C GLY A 114 -10.30 0.36 2.63
N LEU A 115 -9.81 -0.81 2.19
CA LEU A 115 -8.69 -0.89 1.24
C LEU A 115 -9.01 -0.19 -0.09
N ARG A 116 -10.21 -0.39 -0.64
CA ARG A 116 -10.63 0.28 -1.89
C ARG A 116 -10.65 1.80 -1.74
N LYS A 117 -11.18 2.32 -0.62
CA LYS A 117 -11.22 3.76 -0.35
C LYS A 117 -9.81 4.32 -0.12
N LEU A 118 -8.96 3.61 0.61
CA LEU A 118 -7.57 3.97 0.81
C LEU A 118 -6.83 4.15 -0.52
N PHE A 119 -6.97 3.20 -1.45
CA PHE A 119 -6.34 3.31 -2.76
C PHE A 119 -6.81 4.53 -3.54
N LYS A 120 -8.13 4.81 -3.51
CA LYS A 120 -8.68 6.02 -4.13
C LYS A 120 -8.12 7.29 -3.49
N LEU A 121 -8.06 7.33 -2.15
CA LEU A 121 -7.48 8.45 -1.40
C LEU A 121 -6.01 8.66 -1.77
N PHE A 122 -5.23 7.58 -1.82
CA PHE A 122 -3.81 7.64 -2.15
C PHE A 122 -3.57 8.20 -3.55
N VAL A 123 -4.32 7.73 -4.55
CA VAL A 123 -4.23 8.25 -5.93
C VAL A 123 -4.69 9.72 -6.00
N SER A 124 -5.75 10.09 -5.27
CA SER A 124 -6.16 11.50 -5.18
C SER A 124 -5.06 12.36 -4.59
N PHE A 125 -4.45 11.94 -3.47
CA PHE A 125 -3.33 12.63 -2.86
C PHE A 125 -2.17 12.83 -3.84
N LEU A 126 -1.78 11.78 -4.58
CA LEU A 126 -0.71 11.90 -5.57
C LEU A 126 -1.04 12.88 -6.69
N LYS A 127 -2.31 12.95 -7.10
CA LYS A 127 -2.79 13.92 -8.09
C LYS A 127 -2.74 15.34 -7.53
N ASP A 128 -3.24 15.53 -6.31
CA ASP A 128 -3.31 16.85 -5.66
C ASP A 128 -1.91 17.39 -5.30
N ALA A 129 -0.94 16.50 -5.09
CA ALA A 129 0.47 16.82 -4.88
C ALA A 129 1.29 16.94 -6.18
N ASP A 130 0.65 16.90 -7.36
CA ASP A 130 1.30 16.92 -8.68
C ASP A 130 2.37 15.83 -8.89
N LEU A 131 2.29 14.73 -8.13
CA LEU A 131 3.19 13.56 -8.26
C LEU A 131 2.72 12.60 -9.36
N VAL A 132 1.45 12.67 -9.74
CA VAL A 132 0.87 11.94 -10.87
C VAL A 132 0.21 12.93 -11.81
N ALA A 133 0.78 13.07 -13.00
CA ALA A 133 0.19 13.87 -14.06
C ALA A 133 -1.00 13.12 -14.70
N GLY A 134 -2.04 13.87 -15.04
CA GLY A 134 -3.09 13.45 -15.95
C GLY A 134 -3.16 14.41 -17.12
N GLU A 135 -3.31 13.90 -18.34
CA GLU A 135 -3.62 14.76 -19.48
C GLU A 135 -5.08 15.22 -19.37
N THR A 136 -5.28 16.52 -19.17
CA THR A 136 -6.63 17.11 -19.22
C THR A 136 -7.05 17.24 -20.68
N ILE A 137 -7.96 16.37 -21.12
CA ILE A 137 -8.49 16.41 -22.49
C ILE A 137 -9.72 17.33 -22.50
N ALA A 138 -9.55 18.56 -22.98
CA ALA A 138 -10.67 19.44 -23.30
C ALA A 138 -11.14 19.16 -24.74
N ILE A 139 -12.39 18.72 -24.91
CA ILE A 139 -12.98 18.41 -26.22
C ILE A 139 -14.05 19.46 -26.51
N ASP A 140 -13.71 20.46 -27.32
CA ASP A 140 -14.71 21.31 -27.99
C ASP A 140 -14.92 20.79 -29.41
N GLY A 141 -16.13 20.34 -29.73
CA GLY A 141 -16.40 19.47 -30.86
C GLY A 141 -17.32 20.09 -31.90
N THR A 142 -16.77 20.53 -33.03
CA THR A 142 -17.49 20.57 -34.30
C THR A 142 -17.28 19.23 -35.02
N LYS A 143 -18.37 18.52 -35.39
CA LYS A 143 -18.26 17.19 -36.01
C LYS A 143 -17.71 17.28 -37.43
N SER A 144 -16.50 16.76 -37.67
CA SER A 144 -15.93 16.59 -39.00
C SER A 144 -15.46 15.14 -39.22
N ARG A 145 -15.58 14.62 -40.44
CA ARG A 145 -15.13 13.27 -40.78
C ARG A 145 -13.61 13.27 -40.95
N ALA A 146 -12.90 12.73 -39.95
CA ALA A 146 -11.46 12.52 -39.99
C ALA A 146 -11.10 11.03 -39.80
N HIS A 147 -9.96 10.62 -40.35
CA HIS A 147 -9.44 9.24 -40.33
C HIS A 147 -8.85 8.88 -38.95
N ASN A 148 -9.65 8.96 -37.89
CA ASN A 148 -9.21 8.65 -36.53
C ASN A 148 -9.36 7.14 -36.21
N SER A 149 -8.40 6.60 -35.47
CA SER A 149 -8.47 5.26 -34.88
C SER A 149 -9.71 5.15 -33.98
N LYS A 150 -10.57 4.15 -34.24
CA LYS A 150 -11.75 3.84 -33.39
C LYS A 150 -11.37 3.61 -31.92
N LYS A 151 -10.10 3.31 -31.61
CA LYS A 151 -9.59 3.11 -30.25
C LYS A 151 -9.31 4.41 -29.50
N ALA A 152 -8.95 5.50 -30.20
CA ALA A 152 -8.60 6.78 -29.58
C ALA A 152 -9.79 7.69 -29.27
N ASN A 153 -10.99 7.38 -29.79
CA ASN A 153 -12.21 8.11 -29.45
C ASN A 153 -12.84 7.58 -28.15
N PHE A 154 -12.88 8.41 -27.11
CA PHE A 154 -13.64 8.11 -25.88
C PHE A 154 -15.03 8.74 -25.95
N ASN A 155 -16.02 8.00 -25.47
CA ASN A 155 -17.39 8.47 -25.25
C ASN A 155 -17.83 8.01 -23.86
N GLN A 156 -18.94 8.57 -23.34
CA GLN A 156 -19.42 8.24 -22.01
C GLN A 156 -19.51 6.71 -21.79
N LYS A 157 -20.08 5.99 -22.75
CA LYS A 157 -20.20 4.52 -22.71
C LYS A 157 -18.86 3.79 -22.58
N LYS A 158 -17.78 4.28 -23.20
CA LYS A 158 -16.43 3.71 -23.06
C LYS A 158 -15.81 4.04 -21.71
N ILE A 159 -16.03 5.25 -21.20
CA ILE A 159 -15.57 5.65 -19.86
C ILE A 159 -16.24 4.76 -18.81
N ASP A 160 -17.56 4.61 -18.88
CA ASP A 160 -18.34 3.75 -17.99
C ASP A 160 -17.84 2.29 -18.04
N LYS A 161 -17.52 1.79 -19.25
CA LYS A 161 -16.94 0.45 -19.42
C LYS A 161 -15.56 0.31 -18.77
N HIS A 162 -14.71 1.34 -18.87
CA HIS A 162 -13.40 1.34 -18.22
C HIS A 162 -13.52 1.39 -16.69
N LEU A 163 -14.44 2.20 -16.17
CA LEU A 163 -14.73 2.26 -14.74
C LEU A 163 -15.21 0.89 -14.22
N ALA A 164 -16.16 0.25 -14.92
CA ALA A 164 -16.64 -1.08 -14.57
C ALA A 164 -15.51 -2.12 -14.57
N TYR A 165 -14.62 -2.09 -15.56
CA TYR A 165 -13.45 -2.98 -15.61
C TYR A 165 -12.51 -2.76 -14.41
N ILE A 166 -12.21 -1.51 -14.05
CA ILE A 166 -11.36 -1.21 -12.89
C ILE A 166 -12.02 -1.72 -11.60
N GLU A 167 -13.33 -1.54 -11.46
CA GLU A 167 -14.09 -2.02 -10.30
C GLU A 167 -14.07 -3.55 -10.18
N GLU A 168 -14.25 -4.26 -11.30
CA GLU A 168 -14.17 -5.72 -11.39
C GLU A 168 -12.77 -6.23 -11.00
N ARG A 169 -11.70 -5.68 -11.60
CA ARG A 169 -10.32 -6.06 -11.26
C ARG A 169 -9.98 -5.78 -9.80
N THR A 170 -10.54 -4.70 -9.24
CA THR A 170 -10.39 -4.38 -7.82
C THR A 170 -11.13 -5.40 -6.94
N GLN A 171 -12.30 -5.89 -7.36
CA GLN A 171 -13.03 -6.95 -6.65
C GLN A 171 -12.28 -8.29 -6.70
N GLU A 172 -11.81 -8.72 -7.87
CA GLU A 172 -11.01 -9.94 -8.03
C GLU A 172 -9.76 -9.92 -7.15
N TYR A 173 -9.11 -8.77 -7.04
CA TYR A 173 -7.91 -8.63 -6.22
C TYR A 173 -8.20 -8.70 -4.70
N LEU A 174 -9.36 -8.21 -4.28
CA LEU A 174 -9.76 -8.17 -2.86
C LEU A 174 -10.45 -9.44 -2.37
N ALA A 175 -10.93 -10.31 -3.29
CA ALA A 175 -11.46 -11.64 -2.99
C ALA A 175 -10.38 -12.58 -2.43
#